data_AF-A0A522E7L9-F1
#
_entry.id   AF-A0A522E7L9-F1
#
_cell.length_a   1.000
_cell.length_b   1.000
_cell.length_c   1.000
_cell.angle_alpha   90.00
_cell.angle_beta   90.00
_cell.angle_gamma   90.00
#
_symmetry.space_group_name_H-M   'P 1'
#
loop_
_entity.id
_entity.type
_entity.pdbx_description
1 polymer ?
#
loop_
_entity_poly.entity_id
_entity_poly.type
_entity_poly.pdbx_seq_one_letter_code
_entity_poly.pdbx_strand_id
1 'polypeptide(L)' 'MKLIAVRSYDDYISAHIIMGRLKEEYINCYLQDENSVTTIPFLSNITGGIKLMVPEPQAERALELLQQFEQDQHRL' A
#
# COMPACT_ATOMS: atom_id res chain seq x y z
N MET A 1 6.11 -15.02 10.69
CA MET A 1 5.80 -14.65 9.28
C MET A 1 6.35 -13.25 9.06
N LYS A 2 7.17 -13.06 8.02
CA LYS A 2 7.78 -11.76 7.71
C LYS A 2 6.87 -10.95 6.80
N LEU A 3 6.62 -9.71 7.17
CA LEU A 3 5.81 -8.75 6.42
C LEU A 3 6.77 -7.72 5.82
N ILE A 4 6.56 -7.37 4.56
CA ILE A 4 7.37 -6.38 3.86
C ILE A 4 6.48 -5.29 3.25
N ALA A 5 7.01 -4.07 3.21
CA ALA A 5 6.35 -2.97 2.52
C ALA A 5 6.58 -3.12 1.02
N VAL A 6 5.49 -3.17 0.24
CA VAL A 6 5.54 -3.24 -1.23
C VAL A 6 5.28 -1.89 -1.88
N ARG A 7 4.59 -0.98 -1.19
CA ARG A 7 4.31 0.37 -1.67
C ARG A 7 4.04 1.33 -0.51
N SER A 8 4.24 2.60 -0.78
CA SER A 8 4.00 3.73 0.13
C SER A 8 3.04 4.72 -0.51
N TYR A 9 2.16 5.30 0.29
CA TYR A 9 1.16 6.27 -0.14
C TYR A 9 1.20 7.51 0.76
N ASP A 10 0.99 8.67 0.18
CA ASP A 10 0.84 9.95 0.88
C ASP A 10 -0.59 10.23 1.34
N ASP A 11 -1.58 9.56 0.76
CA ASP A 11 -3.02 9.72 1.06
C ASP A 11 -3.69 8.39 1.43
N TYR A 12 -4.62 8.47 2.39
CA TYR A 12 -5.34 7.32 2.94
C TYR A 12 -6.36 6.73 1.96
N ILE A 13 -7.00 7.57 1.14
CA ILE A 13 -8.00 7.10 0.17
C ILE A 13 -7.31 6.22 -0.87
N SER A 14 -6.20 6.70 -1.43
CA SER A 14 -5.41 5.96 -2.42
C SER A 14 -4.88 4.64 -1.85
N ALA A 15 -4.39 4.65 -0.62
CA ALA A 15 -3.93 3.45 0.08
C ALA A 15 -5.04 2.42 0.28
N HIS A 16 -6.23 2.86 0.70
CA HIS A 16 -7.38 1.98 0.92
C HIS A 16 -7.95 1.39 -0.36
N ILE A 17 -8.00 2.17 -1.44
CA ILE A 17 -8.44 1.68 -2.75
C ILE A 17 -7.55 0.52 -3.20
N ILE A 18 -6.23 0.71 -3.17
CA ILE A 18 -5.30 -0.31 -3.64
C ILE A 18 -5.27 -1.52 -2.69
N MET A 19 -5.36 -1.29 -1.37
CA MET A 19 -5.52 -2.39 -0.42
C MET A 19 -6.79 -3.21 -0.73
N GLY A 20 -7.90 -2.56 -1.05
CA GLY A 20 -9.14 -3.22 -1.46
C GLY A 20 -8.92 -4.11 -2.69
N ARG A 21 -8.35 -3.55 -3.76
CA ARG A 21 -8.06 -4.29 -4.99
C ARG A 21 -7.14 -5.49 -4.77
N LEU A 22 -6.11 -5.35 -3.94
CA LEU A 22 -5.23 -6.48 -3.60
C LEU A 22 -5.97 -7.57 -2.81
N LYS A 23 -6.87 -7.19 -1.89
CA LYS A 23 -7.68 -8.15 -1.13
C LYS A 23 -8.66 -8.90 -2.01
N GLU A 24 -9.23 -8.26 -3.04
CA GLU A 24 -10.07 -8.91 -4.05
C GLU A 24 -9.29 -9.98 -4.83
N GLU A 25 -8.00 -9.74 -5.07
CA GLU A 25 -7.07 -10.70 -5.67
C GLU A 25 -6.47 -11.71 -4.67
N TYR A 26 -7.12 -11.89 -3.51
CA TYR A 26 -6.72 -12.81 -2.45
C TYR A 26 -5.32 -12.55 -1.85
N ILE A 27 -4.81 -11.33 -1.97
CA ILE A 27 -3.57 -10.93 -1.31
C ILE A 27 -3.87 -10.48 0.13
N ASN A 28 -3.22 -11.14 1.09
CA ASN A 28 -3.31 -10.73 2.49
C ASN A 28 -2.47 -9.46 2.70
N CYS A 29 -3.12 -8.31 2.88
CA CYS A 29 -2.45 -7.04 3.05
C CYS A 29 -3.11 -6.17 4.12
N TYR A 30 -2.31 -5.27 4.70
CA TYR A 30 -2.77 -4.25 5.63
C TYR A 30 -1.96 -2.98 5.46
N LEU A 31 -2.50 -1.87 5.93
CA LEU A 31 -1.82 -0.59 5.94
C LEU A 31 -1.15 -0.40 7.30
N GLN A 32 0.14 -0.10 7.27
CA GLN A 32 0.90 0.33 8.44
C GLN A 32 0.96 1.87 8.46
N ASP A 33 0.95 2.45 9.66
CA ASP A 33 0.99 3.90 9.92
C ASP A 33 -0.32 4.69 9.64
N GLU A 34 -1.49 4.02 9.62
CA GLU A 34 -2.81 4.67 9.45
C GLU A 34 -3.13 5.76 10.51
N ASN A 35 -2.51 5.70 11.68
CA ASN A 35 -2.84 6.52 12.86
C ASN A 35 -1.82 7.65 13.14
N SER A 36 -0.73 7.72 12.38
CA SER A 36 0.33 8.72 12.59
C SER A 36 0.02 10.07 11.92
N VAL A 37 -0.82 10.07 10.88
CA VAL A 37 -1.13 11.27 10.07
C VAL A 37 -2.18 12.17 10.75
N THR A 38 -3.05 11.60 11.60
CA THR A 38 -4.15 12.34 12.25
C THR A 38 -3.74 13.18 13.45
N THR A 39 -2.57 12.92 14.06
CA THR A 39 -2.24 13.52 15.37
C THR A 39 -0.97 14.40 15.39
N ILE A 40 -0.08 14.33 14.39
CA ILE A 40 1.16 15.13 14.38
C ILE A 40 1.46 15.67 12.97
N PRO A 41 1.02 16.90 12.64
CA PRO A 41 1.23 17.51 11.32
C PRO A 41 2.69 17.89 10.99
N PHE A 42 3.64 17.68 11.91
CA PHE A 42 5.00 18.25 11.84
C PHE A 42 6.14 17.21 11.90
N LEU A 43 5.94 16.01 11.39
CA LEU A 43 7.05 15.08 11.08
C LEU A 43 7.29 15.06 9.57
N SER A 44 7.81 16.18 9.07
CA SER A 44 8.12 16.43 7.66
C SER A 44 9.40 15.72 7.16
N ASN A 45 9.76 14.52 7.63
CA ASN A 45 11.09 13.94 7.32
C ASN A 45 11.31 12.41 7.49
N ILE A 46 10.29 11.53 7.36
CA ILE A 46 10.51 10.07 7.55
C ILE A 46 9.85 9.23 6.45
N THR A 47 10.64 8.86 5.45
CA THR A 47 10.51 7.70 4.53
C THR A 47 9.11 7.07 4.36
N GLY A 48 8.24 7.71 3.57
CA GLY A 48 7.22 7.01 2.77
C GLY A 48 5.85 6.72 3.40
N GLY A 49 5.24 7.70 4.09
CA GLY A 49 3.79 7.75 4.35
C GLY A 49 3.14 6.46 4.88
N ILE A 50 1.90 6.19 4.45
CA ILE A 50 1.13 4.98 4.74
C ILE A 50 1.72 3.81 3.93
N LYS A 51 2.13 2.75 4.61
CA LYS A 51 2.82 1.61 3.97
C LYS A 51 1.88 0.44 3.76
N LEU A 52 1.82 -0.05 2.53
CA LEU A 52 1.10 -1.28 2.19
C LEU A 52 1.98 -2.49 2.46
N MET A 53 1.62 -3.24 3.48
CA MET A 53 2.36 -4.38 3.99
C MET A 53 1.73 -5.69 3.51
N VAL A 54 2.57 -6.62 3.05
CA VAL A 54 2.16 -7.97 2.61
C VAL A 54 3.12 -9.04 3.16
N PRO A 55 2.67 -10.29 3.32
CA PRO A 55 3.55 -11.42 3.59
C PRO A 55 4.61 -11.55 2.49
N GLU A 56 5.86 -11.78 2.88
CA GLU A 56 6.98 -12.00 1.95
C GLU A 56 6.67 -13.01 0.82
N PRO A 57 5.98 -14.15 1.07
CA PRO A 57 5.62 -15.09 0.00
C PRO A 57 4.63 -14.55 -1.05
N GLN A 58 3.90 -13.48 -0.73
CA GLN A 58 2.90 -12.85 -1.62
C GLN A 58 3.42 -11.54 -2.23
N ALA A 59 4.63 -11.11 -1.86
CA ALA A 59 5.15 -9.80 -2.25
C ALA A 59 5.36 -9.68 -3.76
N GLU A 60 5.93 -10.71 -4.39
CA GLU A 60 6.13 -10.72 -5.84
C GLU A 60 4.81 -10.56 -6.58
N ARG A 61 3.81 -11.37 -6.22
CA ARG A 61 2.47 -11.30 -6.81
C ARG A 61 1.79 -9.95 -6.57
N ALA A 62 1.93 -9.39 -5.36
CA ALA A 62 1.40 -8.08 -5.06
C ALA A 62 2.02 -6.99 -5.93
N LEU A 63 3.34 -7.03 -6.15
CA LEU A 63 4.04 -6.07 -7.02
C LEU A 63 3.59 -6.17 -8.48
N GLU A 64 3.36 -7.38 -9.00
CA GLU A 64 2.82 -7.57 -10.35
C GLU A 64 1.43 -6.92 -10.50
N LEU A 65 0.51 -7.21 -9.57
CA LEU A 65 -0.84 -6.65 -9.57
C LEU A 65 -0.81 -5.12 -9.48
N LEU A 66 0.04 -4.58 -8.62
CA LEU A 66 0.23 -3.14 -8.47
C LEU A 66 0.64 -2.46 -9.78
N GLN A 67 1.52 -3.10 -10.56
CA GLN A 67 1.93 -2.60 -11.88
C GLN A 67 0.78 -2.70 -12.89
N GLN A 68 0.01 -3.79 -12.87
CA GLN A 68 -1.18 -3.92 -13.73
C GLN A 68 -2.23 -2.85 -13.42
N PHE A 69 -2.44 -2.54 -12.14
CA PHE A 69 -3.38 -1.50 -11.71
C PHE A 69 -2.97 -0.11 -12.20
N GLU A 70 -1.69 0.21 -12.22
CA GLU A 70 -1.16 1.47 -12.76
C GLU A 70 -1.32 1.55 -14.28
N GLN A 71 -1.12 0.45 -15.00
CA GLN A 71 -1.31 0.41 -16.45
C GLN A 71 -2.79 0.57 -16.85
N ASP A 72 -3.71 0.01 -16.08
CA ASP A 72 -5.15 0.16 -16.29
C ASP A 72 -5.60 1.63 -16.16
N GLN A 73 -5.03 2.36 -15.20
CA GLN A 73 -5.35 3.79 -14.98
C GLN A 73 -4.90 4.69 -16.13
N HIS A 74 -3.83 4.35 -16.85
CA HIS A 74 -3.31 5.16 -17.96
C HIS A 74 -4.07 4.94 -19.28
N ARG A 75 -5.06 4.04 -19.31
CA ARG A 75 -5.80 3.67 -20.53
C ARG A 75 -7.16 4.36 -20.67
N LEU A 76 -7.54 5.19 -19.70
CA LEU A 76 -8.77 6.00 -19.66
C LEU A 76 -8.45 7.47 -19.93
#